data_AF-A0A0A0HLW9-F1
#
_entry.id   AF-A0A0A0HLW9-F1
#
_cell.length_a   1.000
_cell.length_b   1.000
_cell.length_c   1.000
_cell.angle_alpha   90.00
_cell.angle_beta   90.00
_cell.angle_gamma   90.00
#
_symmetry.space_group_name_H-M   'P 1'
#
loop_
_entity.id
_entity.type
_entity.pdbx_description
1 polymer ?
#
loop_
_entity_poly.entity_id
_entity_poly.type
_entity_poly.pdbx_seq_one_letter_code
_entity_poly.pdbx_strand_id
1 'polypeptide(L)'
;MAEQQSMSRPKPWVRALLVASLALNLAVAGLAAGWALRHGGDHAGHHPSRLDMAGGPLTRALSDADRREIGRAMREKWRARADTAPGIGESFDALVIDLRAVPFDADRVAAQMRAQRDGFAARFEMGQEVLLTHLAAMSDADRAAYADRLEAQIAEYRAKREKHMKD
;
A
#
# COMPACT_ATOMS: atom_id res chain seq x y z
N MET A 1 33.65 -43.66 24.76
CA MET A 1 34.17 -42.38 24.20
C MET A 1 33.01 -41.41 24.17
N ALA A 2 32.98 -40.48 25.12
CA ALA A 2 31.98 -39.42 25.20
C ALA A 2 32.73 -38.10 25.35
N GLU A 3 32.73 -37.27 24.32
CA GLU A 3 33.09 -35.86 24.45
C GLU A 3 31.79 -35.06 24.45
N GLN A 4 31.44 -34.57 25.64
CA GLN A 4 30.42 -33.54 25.83
C GLN A 4 31.07 -32.19 25.53
N GLN A 5 30.64 -31.53 24.46
CA GLN A 5 30.99 -30.15 24.18
C GLN A 5 30.23 -29.23 25.14
N SER A 6 30.97 -28.50 25.98
CA SER A 6 30.42 -27.53 26.92
C SER A 6 30.07 -26.22 26.20
N MET A 7 28.78 -25.91 26.12
CA MET A 7 28.28 -24.64 25.58
C MET A 7 28.52 -23.50 26.58
N SER A 8 29.47 -22.63 26.26
CA SER A 8 29.79 -21.40 27.01
C SER A 8 28.57 -20.49 27.14
N ARG A 9 28.12 -20.21 28.38
CA ARG A 9 27.07 -19.21 28.64
C ARG A 9 27.55 -17.82 28.23
N PRO A 10 26.80 -17.06 27.40
CA PRO A 10 27.21 -15.71 27.01
C PRO A 10 27.25 -14.80 28.25
N LYS A 11 28.37 -14.09 28.42
CA LYS A 11 28.60 -13.20 29.56
C LYS A 11 27.51 -12.10 29.60
N PRO A 12 27.03 -11.69 30.79
CA PRO A 12 25.86 -10.79 30.93
C PRO A 12 26.02 -9.42 30.26
N TRP A 13 27.25 -8.89 30.19
CA TRP A 13 27.56 -7.65 29.46
C TRP A 13 27.34 -7.75 27.94
N VAL A 14 27.52 -8.94 27.33
CA VAL A 14 27.24 -9.16 25.91
C VAL A 14 25.73 -9.10 25.66
N ARG A 15 24.92 -9.67 26.57
CA ARG A 15 23.46 -9.55 26.49
C ARG A 15 23.01 -8.10 26.64
N ALA A 16 23.60 -7.34 27.57
CA ALA A 16 23.30 -5.93 27.74
C ALA A 16 23.64 -5.10 26.49
N LEU A 17 24.81 -5.33 25.88
CA LEU A 17 25.20 -4.69 24.62
C LEU A 17 24.26 -5.03 23.46
N LEU A 18 23.82 -6.28 23.36
CA LEU A 18 22.86 -6.71 22.33
C LEU A 18 21.49 -6.05 22.51
N VAL A 19 20.98 -5.99 23.74
CA VAL A 19 19.70 -5.30 24.03
C VAL A 19 19.82 -3.80 23.76
N ALA A 20 20.94 -3.18 24.12
CA ALA A 20 21.19 -1.76 23.84
C ALA A 20 21.28 -1.48 22.33
N SER A 21 21.99 -2.33 21.57
CA SER A 21 22.07 -2.22 20.12
C SER A 21 20.71 -2.40 19.46
N LEU A 22 19.91 -3.36 19.92
CA LEU A 22 18.56 -3.59 19.42
C LEU A 22 17.63 -2.39 19.73
N ALA A 23 17.67 -1.87 20.95
CA ALA A 23 16.89 -0.70 21.34
C ALA A 23 17.27 0.54 20.51
N LEU A 24 18.57 0.73 20.22
CA LEU A 24 19.05 1.81 19.37
C LEU A 24 18.56 1.65 17.93
N ASN A 25 18.61 0.44 17.36
CA ASN A 25 18.08 0.17 16.02
C ASN A 25 16.57 0.44 15.95
N LEU A 26 15.81 0.03 16.97
CA LEU A 26 14.37 0.29 17.05
C LEU A 26 14.06 1.77 17.26
N ALA A 27 14.88 2.50 18.00
CA ALA A 27 14.76 3.95 18.15
C ALA A 27 15.00 4.66 16.82
N VAL A 28 16.04 4.28 16.07
CA VAL A 28 16.31 4.84 14.73
C VAL A 28 15.18 4.51 13.77
N ALA A 29 14.69 3.27 13.76
CA ALA A 29 13.56 2.87 12.92
C ALA A 29 12.27 3.60 13.30
N GLY A 30 11.98 3.74 14.59
CA GLY A 30 10.81 4.46 15.11
C GLY A 30 10.89 5.96 14.86
N LEU A 31 12.08 6.57 14.93
CA LEU A 31 12.31 7.96 14.56
C LEU A 31 12.18 8.16 13.05
N ALA A 32 12.67 7.24 12.22
CA ALA A 32 12.50 7.30 10.76
C ALA A 32 11.03 7.14 10.36
N ALA A 33 10.31 6.18 10.93
CA ALA A 33 8.87 5.99 10.69
C ALA A 33 8.06 7.17 11.24
N GLY A 34 8.37 7.63 12.46
CA GLY A 34 7.73 8.79 13.09
C GLY A 34 7.99 10.09 12.33
N TRP A 35 9.19 10.28 11.80
CA TRP A 35 9.54 11.42 10.95
C TRP A 35 8.85 11.35 9.59
N ALA A 36 8.79 10.17 8.96
CA ALA A 36 8.02 9.97 7.73
C ALA A 36 6.52 10.23 7.94
N LEU A 37 5.97 9.83 9.09
CA LEU A 37 4.56 10.06 9.43
C LEU A 37 4.27 11.52 9.85
N ARG A 38 5.21 12.21 10.51
CA ARG A 38 5.03 13.56 11.07
C ARG A 38 5.45 14.70 10.13
N HIS A 39 6.48 14.49 9.30
CA HIS A 39 6.98 15.46 8.32
C HIS A 39 6.63 15.07 6.87
N GLY A 40 6.03 13.89 6.64
CA GLY A 40 5.31 13.58 5.39
C GLY A 40 4.00 14.36 5.22
N GLY A 41 3.70 15.30 6.12
CA GLY A 41 2.52 16.17 6.09
C GLY A 41 2.65 17.43 5.23
N ASP A 42 3.87 17.81 4.79
CA ASP A 42 4.08 19.02 4.00
C ASP A 42 4.11 18.78 2.48
N HIS A 43 3.93 17.52 2.07
CA HIS A 43 3.63 17.12 0.70
C HIS A 43 2.29 16.39 0.66
N ALA A 44 1.20 17.14 0.86
CA ALA A 44 -0.18 16.70 0.69
C ALA A 44 -0.57 16.44 -0.79
N GLY A 45 0.27 15.72 -1.52
CA GLY A 45 -0.02 15.23 -2.86
C GLY A 45 0.84 14.02 -3.14
N HIS A 46 0.21 12.88 -3.41
CA HIS A 46 0.80 11.60 -3.87
C HIS A 46 1.06 10.51 -2.82
N HIS A 47 0.36 10.49 -1.68
CA HIS A 47 -0.13 9.18 -1.26
C HIS A 47 -1.32 8.86 -2.17
N PRO A 48 -1.23 7.86 -3.08
CA PRO A 48 -2.40 7.47 -3.85
C PRO A 48 -3.51 7.19 -2.84
N SER A 49 -4.58 7.95 -2.93
CA SER A 49 -5.75 7.74 -2.09
C SER A 49 -6.19 6.28 -2.26
N ARG A 50 -6.93 5.72 -1.29
CA ARG A 50 -7.50 4.36 -1.48
C ARG A 50 -8.30 4.25 -2.78
N LEU A 51 -8.81 5.38 -3.27
CA LEU A 51 -9.40 5.57 -4.60
C LEU A 51 -8.39 5.45 -5.75
N ASP A 52 -7.21 6.07 -5.65
CA ASP A 52 -6.15 5.95 -6.67
C ASP A 52 -5.53 4.55 -6.73
N MET A 53 -5.53 3.79 -5.62
CA MET A 53 -5.19 2.37 -5.65
C MET A 53 -6.27 1.50 -6.32
N ALA A 54 -7.54 1.91 -6.26
CA ALA A 54 -8.67 1.13 -6.80
C ALA A 54 -9.08 1.54 -8.22
N GLY A 55 -8.85 2.79 -8.64
CA GLY A 55 -9.25 3.28 -9.97
C GLY A 55 -8.09 3.88 -10.79
N GLY A 56 -6.86 3.86 -10.25
CA GLY A 56 -5.67 4.23 -10.99
C GLY A 56 -5.66 5.70 -11.46
N PRO A 57 -4.96 6.01 -12.57
CA PRO A 57 -4.89 7.37 -13.12
C PRO A 57 -6.26 7.98 -13.47
N LEU A 58 -7.28 7.15 -13.71
CA LEU A 58 -8.61 7.61 -14.12
C LEU A 58 -9.36 8.32 -12.99
N THR A 59 -9.14 7.93 -11.74
CA THR A 59 -9.74 8.62 -10.58
C THR A 59 -9.07 9.96 -10.29
N ARG A 60 -7.84 10.18 -10.78
CA ARG A 60 -7.12 11.44 -10.62
C ARG A 60 -7.64 12.55 -11.54
N ALA A 61 -8.32 12.24 -12.64
CA ALA A 61 -8.90 13.25 -13.54
C ALA A 61 -10.30 13.75 -13.12
N LEU A 62 -10.91 13.06 -12.14
CA LEU A 62 -12.22 13.43 -11.60
C LEU A 62 -12.16 14.75 -10.83
N SER A 63 -13.28 15.49 -10.82
CA SER A 63 -13.42 16.66 -9.96
C SER A 63 -13.42 16.24 -8.48
N ASP A 64 -13.15 17.17 -7.57
CA ASP A 64 -13.18 16.85 -6.13
C ASP A 64 -14.59 16.46 -5.63
N ALA A 65 -15.65 16.93 -6.29
CA ALA A 65 -17.01 16.51 -6.00
C ALA A 65 -17.24 15.05 -6.42
N ASP A 66 -16.87 14.69 -7.64
CA ASP A 66 -16.99 13.33 -8.18
C ASP A 66 -16.15 12.32 -7.37
N ARG A 67 -14.93 12.72 -6.98
CA ARG A 67 -14.06 11.90 -6.12
C ARG A 67 -14.70 11.59 -4.78
N ARG A 68 -15.38 12.57 -4.18
CA ARG A 68 -16.09 12.37 -2.90
C ARG A 68 -17.25 11.40 -3.07
N GLU A 69 -17.98 11.50 -4.18
CA GLU A 69 -19.13 10.65 -4.47
C GLU A 69 -18.73 9.20 -4.77
N ILE A 70 -17.79 9.00 -5.70
CA ILE A 70 -17.20 7.69 -6.01
C ILE A 70 -16.52 7.11 -4.76
N GLY A 71 -15.87 7.94 -3.96
CA GLY A 71 -15.29 7.54 -2.67
C GLY A 71 -16.30 7.05 -1.65
N ARG A 72 -17.50 7.64 -1.59
CA ARG A 72 -18.59 7.14 -0.74
C ARG A 72 -19.11 5.80 -1.25
N ALA A 73 -19.40 5.70 -2.54
CA ALA A 73 -19.90 4.47 -3.16
C ALA A 73 -18.92 3.29 -3.00
N MET A 74 -17.61 3.54 -3.19
CA MET A 74 -16.59 2.51 -2.95
C MET A 74 -16.48 2.11 -1.48
N ARG A 75 -16.57 3.05 -0.53
CA ARG A 75 -16.56 2.72 0.90
C ARG A 75 -17.74 1.86 1.29
N GLU A 76 -18.91 2.12 0.74
CA GLU A 76 -20.12 1.35 0.98
C GLU A 76 -20.00 -0.09 0.43
N LYS A 77 -19.61 -0.24 -0.84
CA LYS A 77 -19.32 -1.56 -1.44
C LYS A 77 -18.21 -2.31 -0.69
N TRP A 78 -17.18 -1.59 -0.23
CA TRP A 78 -16.10 -2.19 0.54
C TRP A 78 -16.57 -2.69 1.90
N ARG A 79 -17.40 -1.91 2.64
CA ARG A 79 -17.96 -2.34 3.93
C ARG A 79 -18.80 -3.60 3.79
N ALA A 80 -19.61 -3.70 2.73
CA ALA A 80 -20.38 -4.91 2.45
C ALA A 80 -19.52 -6.17 2.20
N ARG A 81 -18.25 -6.00 1.79
CA ARG A 81 -17.30 -7.10 1.50
C ARG A 81 -16.29 -7.33 2.62
N ALA A 82 -16.00 -6.30 3.44
CA ALA A 82 -14.96 -6.30 4.46
C ALA A 82 -15.25 -7.21 5.65
N ASP A 83 -16.52 -7.58 5.89
CA ASP A 83 -16.90 -8.49 6.98
C ASP A 83 -16.30 -9.92 6.86
N THR A 84 -15.62 -10.23 5.75
CA THR A 84 -15.03 -11.56 5.49
C THR A 84 -13.54 -11.56 5.14
N ALA A 85 -12.89 -10.40 5.00
CA ALA A 85 -11.50 -10.32 4.55
C ALA A 85 -10.57 -9.82 5.66
N PRO A 86 -9.41 -10.48 5.91
CA PRO A 86 -8.42 -10.00 6.87
C PRO A 86 -7.99 -8.56 6.58
N GLY A 87 -7.71 -7.81 7.64
CA GLY A 87 -7.15 -6.47 7.51
C GLY A 87 -5.80 -6.49 6.79
N ILE A 88 -5.42 -5.36 6.17
CA ILE A 88 -4.10 -5.23 5.51
C ILE A 88 -2.96 -5.57 6.49
N GLY A 89 -3.08 -5.17 7.76
CA GLY A 89 -2.09 -5.47 8.80
C GLY A 89 -1.95 -6.97 9.08
N GLU A 90 -3.07 -7.68 9.28
CA GLU A 90 -3.08 -9.13 9.52
C GLU A 90 -2.46 -9.92 8.36
N SER A 91 -2.65 -9.45 7.12
CA SER A 91 -2.01 -10.04 5.94
C SER A 91 -0.49 -9.88 5.90
N PHE A 92 0.06 -8.83 6.49
CA PHE A 92 1.51 -8.63 6.57
C PHE A 92 2.13 -9.42 7.72
N ASP A 93 1.44 -9.52 8.85
CA ASP A 93 1.89 -10.32 10.00
C ASP A 93 2.04 -11.80 9.62
N ALA A 94 1.04 -12.35 8.92
CA ALA A 94 1.11 -13.72 8.42
C ALA A 94 2.26 -13.95 7.41
N LEU A 95 2.60 -12.94 6.58
CA LEU A 95 3.70 -13.05 5.62
C LEU A 95 5.04 -13.03 6.34
N VAL A 96 5.19 -12.19 7.36
CA VAL A 96 6.39 -12.12 8.19
C VAL A 96 6.61 -13.42 8.96
N ILE A 97 5.54 -14.06 9.45
CA ILE A 97 5.61 -15.37 10.10
C ILE A 97 6.13 -16.42 9.11
N ASP A 98 5.54 -16.51 7.92
CA ASP A 98 5.92 -17.50 6.91
C ASP A 98 7.36 -17.31 6.41
N LEU A 99 7.81 -16.06 6.25
CA LEU A 99 9.19 -15.74 5.87
C LEU A 99 10.23 -16.11 6.94
N ARG A 100 9.82 -16.20 8.22
CA ARG A 100 10.70 -16.57 9.34
C ARG A 100 10.66 -18.07 9.65
N ALA A 101 9.84 -18.85 8.97
CA ALA A 101 9.71 -20.28 9.20
C ALA A 101 11.00 -21.03 8.85
N VAL A 102 11.36 -22.02 9.68
CA VAL A 102 12.48 -22.93 9.44
C VAL A 102 11.97 -24.37 9.57
N PRO A 103 11.97 -25.17 8.50
CA PRO A 103 12.47 -24.84 7.15
C PRO A 103 11.59 -23.81 6.43
N PHE A 104 12.19 -23.12 5.46
CA PHE A 104 11.48 -22.17 4.60
C PHE A 104 10.47 -22.90 3.71
N ASP A 105 9.23 -22.42 3.70
CA ASP A 105 8.13 -22.95 2.88
C ASP A 105 7.80 -21.94 1.77
N ALA A 106 8.37 -22.17 0.58
CA ALA A 106 8.18 -21.32 -0.58
C ALA A 106 6.72 -21.30 -1.07
N ASP A 107 6.00 -22.42 -0.94
CA ASP A 107 4.64 -22.57 -1.45
C ASP A 107 3.64 -21.77 -0.63
N ARG A 108 3.83 -21.73 0.70
CA ARG A 108 3.05 -20.87 1.60
C ARG A 108 3.22 -19.39 1.30
N VAL A 109 4.46 -18.93 1.18
CA VAL A 109 4.75 -17.52 0.85
C VAL A 109 4.17 -17.16 -0.52
N ALA A 110 4.31 -18.05 -1.52
CA ALA A 110 3.74 -17.83 -2.84
C ALA A 110 2.20 -17.77 -2.81
N ALA A 111 1.54 -18.59 -1.98
CA ALA A 111 0.08 -18.54 -1.79
C ALA A 111 -0.37 -17.20 -1.20
N GLN A 112 0.35 -16.69 -0.20
CA GLN A 112 0.07 -15.38 0.40
C GLN A 112 0.20 -14.25 -0.62
N MET A 113 1.26 -14.26 -1.43
CA MET A 113 1.47 -13.27 -2.48
C MET A 113 0.36 -13.31 -3.54
N ARG A 114 -0.09 -14.51 -3.93
CA ARG A 114 -1.24 -14.68 -4.83
C ARG A 114 -2.51 -14.10 -4.24
N ALA A 115 -2.82 -14.43 -2.98
CA ALA A 115 -4.00 -13.90 -2.29
C ALA A 115 -3.99 -12.36 -2.21
N GLN A 116 -2.82 -11.75 -1.96
CA GLN A 116 -2.69 -10.29 -1.99
C GLN A 116 -2.98 -9.71 -3.37
N ARG A 117 -2.36 -10.27 -4.43
CA ARG A 117 -2.59 -9.85 -5.82
C ARG A 117 -4.05 -9.97 -6.21
N ASP A 118 -4.68 -11.10 -5.90
CA ASP A 118 -6.07 -11.36 -6.28
C ASP A 118 -7.02 -10.41 -5.51
N GLY A 119 -6.70 -10.09 -4.25
CA GLY A 119 -7.38 -9.05 -3.49
C GLY A 119 -7.21 -7.64 -4.07
N PHE A 120 -6.04 -7.31 -4.63
CA PHE A 120 -5.83 -6.06 -5.36
C PHE A 120 -6.61 -6.01 -6.68
N ALA A 121 -6.58 -7.09 -7.46
CA ALA A 121 -7.34 -7.19 -8.71
C ALA A 121 -8.84 -7.00 -8.47
N ALA A 122 -9.41 -7.68 -7.47
CA ALA A 122 -10.83 -7.53 -7.13
C ALA A 122 -11.20 -6.11 -6.68
N ARG A 123 -10.31 -5.43 -5.95
CA ARG A 123 -10.50 -4.02 -5.56
C ARG A 123 -10.45 -3.10 -6.79
N PHE A 124 -9.54 -3.38 -7.71
CA PHE A 124 -9.37 -2.60 -8.93
C PHE A 124 -10.58 -2.74 -9.87
N GLU A 125 -11.04 -3.96 -10.12
CA GLU A 125 -12.25 -4.25 -10.90
C GLU A 125 -13.47 -3.54 -10.31
N MET A 126 -13.66 -3.62 -8.99
CA MET A 126 -14.75 -2.93 -8.30
C MET A 126 -14.67 -1.40 -8.48
N GLY A 127 -13.47 -0.82 -8.42
CA GLY A 127 -13.26 0.60 -8.66
C GLY A 127 -13.63 1.02 -10.08
N GLN A 128 -13.27 0.19 -11.07
CA GLN A 128 -13.64 0.41 -12.47
C GLN A 128 -15.16 0.36 -12.68
N GLU A 129 -15.86 -0.60 -12.08
CA GLU A 129 -17.31 -0.70 -12.17
C GLU A 129 -18.01 0.53 -11.59
N VAL A 130 -17.56 1.01 -10.42
CA VAL A 130 -18.13 2.20 -9.79
C VAL A 130 -17.87 3.43 -10.65
N LEU A 131 -16.66 3.57 -11.18
CA LEU A 131 -16.32 4.68 -12.08
C LEU A 131 -17.17 4.64 -13.35
N LEU A 132 -17.33 3.48 -13.98
CA LEU A 132 -18.14 3.33 -15.19
C LEU A 132 -19.61 3.70 -14.93
N THR A 133 -20.14 3.26 -13.79
CA THR A 133 -21.51 3.61 -13.36
C THR A 133 -21.67 5.12 -13.21
N HIS A 134 -20.70 5.80 -12.60
CA HIS A 134 -20.70 7.26 -12.46
C HIS A 134 -20.65 7.95 -13.82
N LEU A 135 -19.73 7.55 -14.70
CA LEU A 135 -19.58 8.13 -16.04
C LEU A 135 -20.84 7.93 -16.88
N ALA A 136 -21.53 6.80 -16.75
CA ALA A 136 -22.79 6.54 -17.45
C ALA A 136 -23.93 7.45 -16.97
N ALA A 137 -23.92 7.86 -15.69
CA ALA A 137 -24.93 8.75 -15.11
C ALA A 137 -24.69 10.25 -15.41
N MET A 138 -23.47 10.62 -15.82
CA MET A 138 -23.12 12.00 -16.17
C MET A 138 -23.79 12.46 -17.48
N SER A 139 -23.94 13.79 -17.62
CA SER A 139 -24.33 14.39 -18.89
C SER A 139 -23.20 14.30 -19.93
N ASP A 140 -23.53 14.48 -21.21
CA ASP A 140 -22.52 14.55 -22.28
C ASP A 140 -21.50 15.67 -22.04
N ALA A 141 -21.96 16.83 -21.58
CA ALA A 141 -21.10 17.97 -21.29
C ALA A 141 -20.14 17.69 -20.12
N ASP A 142 -20.63 17.04 -19.05
CA ASP A 142 -19.79 16.70 -17.89
C ASP A 142 -18.74 15.63 -18.25
N ARG A 143 -19.11 14.64 -19.09
CA ARG A 143 -18.16 13.65 -19.59
C ARG A 143 -17.09 14.29 -20.49
N ALA A 144 -17.45 15.23 -21.35
CA ALA A 144 -16.49 15.97 -22.17
C ALA A 144 -15.50 16.74 -21.27
N ALA A 145 -15.99 17.48 -20.29
CA ALA A 145 -15.14 18.19 -19.33
C ALA A 145 -14.23 17.25 -18.51
N TYR A 146 -14.69 16.02 -18.21
CA TYR A 146 -13.85 15.00 -17.59
C TYR A 146 -12.72 14.52 -18.53
N ALA A 147 -13.02 14.30 -19.81
CA ALA A 147 -12.03 13.92 -20.81
C ALA A 147 -10.95 14.99 -20.96
N ASP A 148 -11.31 16.28 -21.02
CA ASP A 148 -10.37 17.39 -21.11
C ASP A 148 -9.39 17.41 -19.92
N ARG A 149 -9.90 17.20 -18.70
CA ARG A 149 -9.06 17.11 -17.49
C ARG A 149 -8.11 15.90 -17.54
N LEU A 150 -8.58 14.78 -18.07
CA LEU A 150 -7.77 13.57 -18.21
C LEU A 150 -6.63 13.79 -19.21
N GLU A 151 -6.90 14.41 -20.35
CA GLU A 151 -5.88 14.76 -21.34
C GLU A 151 -4.82 15.70 -20.77
N ALA A 152 -5.24 16.74 -20.05
CA ALA A 152 -4.33 17.69 -19.40
C ALA A 152 -3.37 16.98 -18.42
N GLN A 153 -3.88 16.05 -17.59
CA GLN A 153 -3.04 15.28 -16.68
C GLN A 153 -2.06 14.37 -17.43
N ILE A 154 -2.49 13.68 -18.48
CA ILE A 154 -1.62 12.82 -19.29
C ILE A 154 -0.47 13.64 -19.90
N ALA A 155 -0.78 14.83 -20.42
CA ALA A 155 0.22 15.74 -20.96
C ALA A 155 1.24 16.17 -19.89
N GLU A 156 0.78 16.53 -18.69
CA GLU A 156 1.65 16.91 -17.57
C GLU A 156 2.58 15.76 -17.15
N TYR A 157 2.06 14.52 -17.06
CA TYR A 157 2.88 13.35 -16.74
C TYR A 157 3.96 13.08 -17.78
N ARG A 158 3.64 13.24 -19.08
CA ARG A 158 4.62 13.08 -20.17
C ARG A 158 5.72 14.14 -20.08
N ALA A 159 5.34 15.40 -19.88
CA ALA A 159 6.29 16.51 -19.77
C ALA A 159 7.26 16.35 -18.58
N LYS A 160 6.76 15.91 -17.40
CA LYS A 160 7.61 15.64 -16.23
C LYS A 160 8.63 14.52 -16.49
N ARG A 161 8.19 13.46 -17.17
CA ARG A 161 9.06 12.32 -17.49
C ARG A 161 10.17 12.70 -18.46
N GLU A 162 9.86 13.54 -19.46
CA GLU A 162 10.85 14.07 -20.39
C GLU A 162 11.90 14.96 -19.71
N LYS A 163 11.49 15.73 -18.70
CA LYS A 163 12.42 16.53 -17.89
C LYS A 163 13.39 15.65 -17.11
N HIS A 164 12.89 14.60 -16.44
CA HIS A 164 13.73 13.66 -15.68
C HIS A 164 14.69 12.82 -16.54
N MET A 165 14.47 12.68 -17.85
CA MET A 165 15.43 12.00 -18.74
C MET A 165 16.55 12.92 -19.26
N LYS A 166 16.41 14.23 -19.09
CA LYS A 166 17.39 15.23 -19.57
C LYS A 166 18.35 15.71 -18.46
N ASP A 167 18.00 15.45 -17.21
CA ASP A 167 18.83 15.67 -16.01
C ASP A 167 19.68 14.42 -15.71
#